data_AF-A0A1W2E9M3-F1
#
_entry.id   AF-A0A1W2E9M3-F1
#
_cell.length_a   1.000
_cell.length_b   1.000
_cell.length_c   1.000
_cell.angle_alpha   90.00
_cell.angle_beta   90.00
_cell.angle_gamma   90.00
#
_symmetry.space_group_name_H-M   'P 1'
#
loop_
_entity.id
_entity.type
_entity.pdbx_description
1 polymer ?
#
loop_
_entity_poly.entity_id
_entity_poly.type
_entity_poly.pdbx_seq_one_letter_code
_entity_poly.pdbx_strand_id
1 'polypeptide(L)'
;MSEELLRLPVPEVPPGEAGVAWLRSSVVRFSNGEDHARRRALTAGLVEDLDVTTLDELATALGLSGSLDAIAEIAPCYQPHEPVTAAADAAVERLATTHDEVTAARIGLLVQAWAATNAHADHLVTGDQSPPVPITRRQTRQGVVEVSLEHHPFGHGPHACPGRRLATRIAKNMAFRALHHRDEPLILPNAWDYASAAALHAAGFTAIGTTSLGVAAAHGIPDGMGLAGDQAVALAKLLSTLPCPVTADLESGFGKSPVEVAELVAGLGVAGVNLEDGRPHGLATPEEQAALITAVKERAPGVFLNARIDTHWLGMAIGETEERARRYVDAGADGIFVAGLTEPREIERLAQLAPLNVLAQQRTPEELGNLGVKRISTGSLLFRAALHHTVATAQAVRAGGTSAAFGYDEVQALVSRGTRSGAE
;
A
#
# COMPACT_ATOMS: atom_id res chain seq x y z
N MET A 1 -21.89 -24.32 6.51
CA MET A 1 -21.02 -25.47 6.16
C MET A 1 -19.56 -25.09 5.98
N SER A 2 -19.19 -24.07 5.19
CA SER A 2 -17.78 -23.65 5.02
C SER A 2 -17.05 -23.36 6.34
N GLU A 3 -17.64 -22.56 7.24
CA GLU A 3 -17.00 -22.20 8.51
C GLU A 3 -16.78 -23.40 9.46
N GLU A 4 -17.70 -24.36 9.47
CA GLU A 4 -17.55 -25.59 10.26
C GLU A 4 -16.38 -26.43 9.73
N LEU A 5 -16.22 -26.49 8.41
CA LEU A 5 -15.09 -27.16 7.78
C LEU A 5 -13.76 -26.46 8.10
N LEU A 6 -13.75 -25.13 8.18
CA LEU A 6 -12.53 -24.36 8.51
C LEU A 6 -12.03 -24.63 9.94
N ARG A 7 -12.89 -25.12 10.85
CA ARG A 7 -12.54 -25.53 12.22
C ARG A 7 -11.95 -26.94 12.33
N LEU A 8 -12.00 -27.72 11.26
CA LEU A 8 -11.39 -29.05 11.25
C LEU A 8 -9.87 -28.96 11.34
N PRO A 9 -9.18 -30.04 11.76
CA PRO A 9 -7.72 -30.09 11.77
C PRO A 9 -7.11 -29.88 10.37
N VAL A 10 -5.92 -29.33 10.30
CA VAL A 10 -5.11 -29.36 9.07
C VAL A 10 -4.55 -30.78 8.85
N PRO A 11 -4.30 -31.22 7.61
CA PRO A 11 -3.67 -32.53 7.35
C PRO A 11 -2.31 -32.66 8.03
N GLU A 12 -2.03 -33.85 8.57
CA GLU A 12 -0.72 -34.15 9.15
C GLU A 12 0.37 -34.19 8.07
N VAL A 13 1.58 -33.79 8.45
CA VAL A 13 2.76 -33.84 7.58
C VAL A 13 3.75 -34.83 8.17
N PRO A 14 4.40 -35.69 7.36
CA PRO A 14 5.43 -36.59 7.85
C PRO A 14 6.56 -35.84 8.58
N PRO A 15 7.13 -36.42 9.65
CA PRO A 15 8.27 -35.82 10.33
C PRO A 15 9.50 -35.80 9.39
N GLY A 16 10.33 -34.76 9.52
CA GLY A 16 11.61 -34.66 8.82
C GLY A 16 12.68 -34.06 9.71
N GLU A 17 13.92 -34.48 9.53
CA GLU A 17 15.07 -34.00 10.30
C GLU A 17 15.84 -32.86 9.61
N ALA A 18 15.67 -32.70 8.29
CA ALA A 18 16.29 -31.65 7.49
C ALA A 18 15.39 -31.19 6.33
N GLY A 19 15.79 -30.09 5.69
CA GLY A 19 15.20 -29.56 4.47
C GLY A 19 13.76 -29.11 4.62
N VAL A 20 13.03 -29.11 3.52
CA VAL A 20 11.62 -28.72 3.47
C VAL A 20 10.76 -29.65 4.33
N ALA A 21 11.11 -30.93 4.45
CA ALA A 21 10.40 -31.89 5.30
C ALA A 21 10.45 -31.47 6.78
N TRP A 22 11.63 -31.14 7.29
CA TRP A 22 11.78 -30.59 8.64
C TRP A 22 10.97 -29.31 8.81
N LEU A 23 11.12 -28.35 7.89
CA LEU A 23 10.43 -27.07 7.96
C LEU A 23 8.90 -27.28 8.06
N ARG A 24 8.32 -28.12 7.18
CA ARG A 24 6.89 -28.42 7.20
C ARG A 24 6.44 -29.07 8.52
N SER A 25 7.23 -29.97 9.08
CA SER A 25 6.90 -30.64 10.36
C SER A 25 7.04 -29.74 11.60
N SER A 26 7.76 -28.61 11.47
CA SER A 26 8.13 -27.72 12.59
C SER A 26 7.35 -26.39 12.64
N VAL A 27 6.56 -26.07 11.60
CA VAL A 27 5.79 -24.81 11.52
C VAL A 27 4.39 -24.90 12.11
N VAL A 28 3.79 -23.75 12.42
CA VAL A 28 2.39 -23.62 12.87
C VAL A 28 1.36 -23.97 11.79
N ARG A 29 1.69 -23.74 10.52
CA ARG A 29 0.74 -23.87 9.39
C ARG A 29 0.19 -25.28 9.23
N PHE A 30 0.99 -26.28 9.61
CA PHE A 30 0.69 -27.70 9.45
C PHE A 30 0.58 -28.44 10.79
N SER A 31 0.36 -27.72 11.89
CA SER A 31 0.18 -28.32 13.21
C SER A 31 -1.26 -28.20 13.72
N ASN A 32 -1.60 -29.08 14.66
CA ASN A 32 -2.90 -29.13 15.34
C ASN A 32 -2.69 -29.19 16.86
N GLY A 33 -3.75 -29.03 17.66
CA GLY A 33 -3.74 -29.26 19.11
C GLY A 33 -2.74 -28.39 19.87
N GLU A 34 -2.03 -29.00 20.83
CA GLU A 34 -1.08 -28.31 21.71
C GLU A 34 0.14 -27.76 20.95
N ASP A 35 0.65 -28.50 19.96
CA ASP A 35 1.75 -28.04 19.10
C ASP A 35 1.34 -26.81 18.29
N HIS A 36 0.11 -26.77 17.78
CA HIS A 36 -0.43 -25.57 17.15
C HIS A 36 -0.48 -24.40 18.12
N ALA A 37 -1.04 -24.57 19.32
CA ALA A 37 -1.11 -23.50 20.30
C ALA A 37 0.26 -22.92 20.64
N ARG A 38 1.26 -23.78 20.89
CA ARG A 38 2.65 -23.38 21.18
C ARG A 38 3.29 -22.63 20.02
N ARG A 39 3.29 -23.22 18.82
CA ARG A 39 3.91 -22.61 17.62
C ARG A 39 3.19 -21.34 17.18
N ARG A 40 1.87 -21.26 17.43
CA ARG A 40 1.07 -20.06 17.18
C ARG A 40 1.47 -18.91 18.07
N ALA A 41 1.62 -19.15 19.38
CA ALA A 41 2.05 -18.12 20.32
C ALA A 41 3.43 -17.56 19.92
N LEU A 42 4.37 -18.44 19.56
CA LEU A 42 5.67 -18.07 19.04
C LEU A 42 5.59 -17.23 17.77
N THR A 43 4.83 -17.69 16.77
CA THR A 43 4.65 -16.99 15.49
C THR A 43 4.02 -15.62 15.66
N ALA A 44 3.00 -15.50 16.52
CA ALA A 44 2.34 -14.23 16.81
C ALA A 44 3.30 -13.24 17.49
N GLY A 45 4.06 -13.69 18.49
CA GLY A 45 5.04 -12.85 19.19
C GLY A 45 6.17 -12.34 18.29
N LEU A 46 6.52 -13.07 17.22
CA LEU A 46 7.53 -12.61 16.25
C LEU A 46 7.05 -11.44 15.38
N VAL A 47 5.74 -11.19 15.27
CA VAL A 47 5.18 -10.18 14.34
C VAL A 47 4.33 -9.10 15.01
N GLU A 48 4.00 -9.24 16.30
CA GLU A 48 3.05 -8.38 17.02
C GLU A 48 3.42 -6.89 16.95
N ASP A 49 4.68 -6.57 17.26
CA ASP A 49 5.19 -5.20 17.38
C ASP A 49 6.00 -4.74 16.16
N LEU A 50 5.98 -5.51 15.07
CA LEU A 50 6.67 -5.10 13.85
C LEU A 50 5.91 -3.99 13.14
N ASP A 51 6.67 -3.02 12.66
CA ASP A 51 6.20 -1.96 11.78
C ASP A 51 7.11 -1.86 10.55
N VAL A 52 6.86 -2.77 9.60
CA VAL A 52 7.65 -2.94 8.37
C VAL A 52 6.83 -2.56 7.14
N THR A 53 7.51 -2.05 6.12
CA THR A 53 6.95 -1.54 4.87
C THR A 53 7.27 -2.42 3.66
N THR A 54 8.27 -3.32 3.76
CA THR A 54 8.69 -4.25 2.71
C THR A 54 8.88 -5.68 3.22
N LEU A 55 8.97 -6.65 2.30
CA LEU A 55 9.37 -8.02 2.63
C LEU A 55 10.83 -8.11 3.13
N ASP A 56 11.73 -7.24 2.66
CA ASP A 56 13.12 -7.18 3.13
C ASP A 56 13.24 -6.70 4.58
N GLU A 57 12.44 -5.72 4.97
CA GLU A 57 12.36 -5.26 6.36
C GLU A 57 11.77 -6.36 7.25
N LEU A 58 10.74 -7.09 6.76
CA LEU A 58 10.20 -8.25 7.46
C LEU A 58 11.27 -9.35 7.63
N ALA A 59 12.01 -9.66 6.57
CA ALA A 59 13.09 -10.64 6.61
C ALA A 59 14.17 -10.22 7.61
N THR A 60 14.55 -8.95 7.61
CA THR A 60 15.52 -8.39 8.56
C THR A 60 15.03 -8.45 10.01
N ALA A 61 13.78 -8.09 10.27
CA ALA A 61 13.17 -8.18 11.60
C ALA A 61 13.11 -9.63 12.12
N LEU A 62 12.97 -10.61 11.21
CA LEU A 62 13.00 -12.04 11.55
C LEU A 62 14.42 -12.62 11.66
N GLY A 63 15.47 -11.81 11.48
CA GLY A 63 16.87 -12.26 11.51
C GLY A 63 17.29 -13.04 10.25
N LEU A 64 16.63 -12.78 9.13
CA LEU A 64 16.80 -13.44 7.83
C LEU A 64 17.11 -12.42 6.72
N SER A 65 17.91 -11.38 7.00
CA SER A 65 18.27 -10.35 5.99
C SER A 65 18.89 -10.97 4.74
N GLY A 66 18.48 -10.49 3.56
CA GLY A 66 19.00 -10.99 2.27
C GLY A 66 18.54 -12.41 1.91
N SER A 67 17.51 -12.95 2.56
CA SER A 67 17.04 -14.32 2.34
C SER A 67 15.96 -14.47 1.26
N LEU A 68 15.43 -13.37 0.69
CA LEU A 68 14.24 -13.43 -0.17
C LEU A 68 14.41 -14.34 -1.40
N ASP A 69 15.60 -14.39 -2.00
CA ASP A 69 15.88 -15.33 -3.11
C ASP A 69 15.76 -16.79 -2.66
N ALA A 70 16.30 -17.13 -1.48
CA ALA A 70 16.15 -18.47 -0.91
C ALA A 70 14.69 -18.76 -0.55
N ILE A 71 13.93 -17.76 -0.06
CA ILE A 71 12.50 -17.91 0.20
C ILE A 71 11.71 -18.17 -1.09
N ALA A 72 12.08 -17.52 -2.19
CA ALA A 72 11.50 -17.75 -3.51
C ALA A 72 11.74 -19.17 -4.03
N GLU A 73 12.90 -19.77 -3.72
CA GLU A 73 13.19 -21.19 -4.02
C GLU A 73 12.32 -22.15 -3.17
N ILE A 74 12.06 -21.81 -1.91
CA ILE A 74 11.32 -22.66 -0.96
C ILE A 74 9.81 -22.60 -1.19
N ALA A 75 9.26 -21.41 -1.48
CA ALA A 75 7.82 -21.17 -1.49
C ALA A 75 7.01 -22.10 -2.42
N PRO A 76 7.44 -22.40 -3.66
CA PRO A 76 6.74 -23.35 -4.54
C PRO A 76 6.70 -24.78 -3.97
N CYS A 77 7.71 -25.15 -3.18
CA CYS A 77 7.83 -26.47 -2.56
C CYS A 77 7.22 -26.48 -1.15
N TYR A 78 6.59 -25.42 -0.65
CA TYR A 78 6.25 -25.34 0.77
C TYR A 78 5.05 -26.22 1.16
N GLN A 79 4.03 -26.30 0.30
CA GLN A 79 2.80 -27.02 0.65
C GLN A 79 3.01 -28.55 0.61
N PRO A 80 2.47 -29.36 1.55
CA PRO A 80 2.82 -30.78 1.70
C PRO A 80 2.60 -31.66 0.46
N HIS A 81 1.60 -31.32 -0.36
CA HIS A 81 1.28 -32.00 -1.62
C HIS A 81 2.18 -31.63 -2.81
N GLU A 82 3.01 -30.58 -2.68
CA GLU A 82 3.92 -30.15 -3.74
C GLU A 82 5.23 -30.95 -3.66
N PRO A 83 5.84 -31.29 -4.81
CA PRO A 83 7.12 -31.96 -4.85
C PRO A 83 8.20 -31.06 -4.24
N VAL A 84 9.15 -31.68 -3.54
CA VAL A 84 10.32 -30.99 -2.98
C VAL A 84 11.47 -31.08 -3.98
N THR A 85 12.16 -29.96 -4.20
CA THR A 85 13.36 -29.90 -5.04
C THR A 85 14.62 -29.85 -4.19
N ALA A 86 15.74 -30.35 -4.72
CA ALA A 86 17.03 -30.28 -4.05
C ALA A 86 17.47 -28.82 -3.78
N ALA A 87 17.08 -27.88 -4.66
CA ALA A 87 17.35 -26.46 -4.47
C ALA A 87 16.59 -25.91 -3.25
N ALA A 88 15.29 -26.24 -3.13
CA ALA A 88 14.49 -25.84 -1.97
C ALA A 88 15.02 -26.44 -0.66
N ASP A 89 15.43 -27.71 -0.65
CA ASP A 89 16.08 -28.31 0.52
C ASP A 89 17.38 -27.58 0.88
N ALA A 90 18.24 -27.34 -0.10
CA ALA A 90 19.49 -26.59 0.12
C ALA A 90 19.21 -25.16 0.60
N ALA A 91 18.14 -24.51 0.14
CA ALA A 91 17.72 -23.19 0.58
C ALA A 91 17.28 -23.19 2.05
N VAL A 92 16.48 -24.18 2.46
CA VAL A 92 16.12 -24.35 3.88
C VAL A 92 17.38 -24.51 4.72
N GLU A 93 18.31 -25.38 4.32
CA GLU A 93 19.54 -25.64 5.09
C GLU A 93 20.47 -24.42 5.17
N ARG A 94 20.48 -23.55 4.15
CA ARG A 94 21.22 -22.27 4.23
C ARG A 94 20.61 -21.32 5.27
N LEU A 95 19.29 -21.31 5.44
CA LEU A 95 18.58 -20.43 6.37
C LEU A 95 18.48 -21.01 7.78
N ALA A 96 18.41 -22.35 7.90
CA ALA A 96 18.22 -23.06 9.15
C ALA A 96 19.56 -23.27 9.87
N THR A 97 20.07 -22.21 10.51
CA THR A 97 21.30 -22.29 11.34
C THR A 97 21.16 -23.28 12.49
N THR A 98 19.92 -23.47 12.97
CA THR A 98 19.51 -24.50 13.92
C THR A 98 18.18 -25.10 13.48
N HIS A 99 18.00 -26.42 13.66
CA HIS A 99 16.75 -27.13 13.35
C HIS A 99 15.72 -27.06 14.49
N ASP A 100 15.52 -25.87 15.07
CA ASP A 100 14.56 -25.63 16.17
C ASP A 100 13.25 -24.94 15.72
N GLU A 101 12.24 -24.92 16.61
CA GLU A 101 10.93 -24.34 16.30
C GLU A 101 10.97 -22.82 16.06
N VAL A 102 11.93 -22.09 16.64
CA VAL A 102 12.06 -20.63 16.46
C VAL A 102 12.58 -20.31 15.07
N THR A 103 13.61 -21.04 14.62
CA THR A 103 14.15 -20.93 13.27
C THR A 103 13.11 -21.36 12.23
N ALA A 104 12.40 -22.46 12.47
CA ALA A 104 11.28 -22.89 11.62
C ALA A 104 10.16 -21.83 11.55
N ALA A 105 9.80 -21.19 12.68
CA ALA A 105 8.77 -20.16 12.70
C ALA A 105 9.16 -18.92 11.88
N ARG A 106 10.42 -18.46 11.96
CA ARG A 106 10.94 -17.33 11.18
C ARG A 106 10.92 -17.61 9.68
N ILE A 107 11.47 -18.76 9.26
CA ILE A 107 11.47 -19.17 7.84
C ILE A 107 10.04 -19.36 7.36
N GLY A 108 9.23 -20.10 8.12
CA GLY A 108 7.84 -20.40 7.78
C GLY A 108 6.95 -19.16 7.68
N LEU A 109 7.19 -18.13 8.48
CA LEU A 109 6.51 -16.82 8.36
C LEU A 109 6.82 -16.16 7.02
N LEU A 110 8.10 -16.08 6.67
CA LEU A 110 8.54 -15.39 5.46
C LEU A 110 8.12 -16.14 4.20
N VAL A 111 8.19 -17.48 4.20
CA VAL A 111 7.67 -18.32 3.12
C VAL A 111 6.16 -18.14 2.91
N GLN A 112 5.38 -18.11 4.00
CA GLN A 112 3.94 -17.87 3.92
C GLN A 112 3.60 -16.44 3.49
N ALA A 113 4.40 -15.46 3.92
CA ALA A 113 4.23 -14.08 3.50
C ALA A 113 4.56 -13.89 2.02
N TRP A 114 5.55 -14.60 1.47
CA TRP A 114 6.03 -14.43 0.10
C TRP A 114 4.91 -14.53 -0.95
N ALA A 115 4.36 -15.73 -1.15
CA ALA A 115 3.39 -15.95 -2.23
C ALA A 115 2.09 -15.18 -2.00
N ALA A 116 1.59 -15.17 -0.76
CA ALA A 116 0.33 -14.51 -0.42
C ALA A 116 0.41 -12.98 -0.53
N THR A 117 1.52 -12.36 -0.13
CA THR A 117 1.66 -10.89 -0.23
C THR A 117 1.83 -10.44 -1.68
N ASN A 118 2.59 -11.20 -2.49
CA ASN A 118 2.71 -10.96 -3.93
C ASN A 118 1.34 -11.08 -4.63
N ALA A 119 0.60 -12.18 -4.40
CA ALA A 119 -0.74 -12.36 -4.96
C ALA A 119 -1.69 -11.24 -4.52
N HIS A 120 -1.63 -10.83 -3.25
CA HIS A 120 -2.46 -9.72 -2.77
C HIS A 120 -2.13 -8.40 -3.47
N ALA A 121 -0.84 -8.11 -3.70
CA ALA A 121 -0.41 -6.93 -4.42
C ALA A 121 -0.93 -6.95 -5.87
N ASP A 122 -0.83 -8.09 -6.56
CA ASP A 122 -1.32 -8.27 -7.93
C ASP A 122 -2.85 -8.09 -8.01
N HIS A 123 -3.58 -8.61 -7.03
CA HIS A 123 -5.03 -8.43 -6.92
C HIS A 123 -5.40 -6.95 -6.77
N LEU A 124 -4.67 -6.20 -5.93
CA LEU A 124 -4.88 -4.75 -5.77
C LEU A 124 -4.61 -3.97 -7.07
N VAL A 125 -3.65 -4.39 -7.87
CA VAL A 125 -3.32 -3.77 -9.17
C VAL A 125 -4.41 -4.03 -10.22
N THR A 126 -4.94 -5.26 -10.23
CA THR A 126 -5.89 -5.74 -11.25
C THR A 126 -7.36 -5.51 -10.85
N GLY A 127 -7.63 -5.20 -9.59
CA GLY A 127 -8.98 -5.11 -9.03
C GLY A 127 -9.61 -6.46 -8.70
N ASP A 128 -8.83 -7.55 -8.74
CA ASP A 128 -9.28 -8.88 -8.34
C ASP A 128 -9.67 -8.90 -6.85
N GLN A 129 -10.86 -9.41 -6.56
CA GLN A 129 -11.41 -9.53 -5.20
C GLN A 129 -11.09 -10.88 -4.56
N SER A 130 -10.38 -11.76 -5.28
CA SER A 130 -10.01 -13.08 -4.80
C SER A 130 -9.13 -13.00 -3.55
N PRO A 131 -9.32 -13.92 -2.59
CA PRO A 131 -8.41 -14.01 -1.45
C PRO A 131 -6.98 -14.34 -1.92
N PRO A 132 -5.93 -13.80 -1.27
CA PRO A 132 -4.54 -14.08 -1.67
C PRO A 132 -4.14 -15.56 -1.55
N VAL A 133 -4.86 -16.30 -0.69
CA VAL A 133 -4.81 -17.76 -0.62
C VAL A 133 -6.24 -18.27 -0.83
N PRO A 134 -6.57 -18.87 -1.98
CA PRO A 134 -7.95 -19.20 -2.34
C PRO A 134 -8.51 -20.41 -1.62
N ILE A 135 -7.64 -21.37 -1.28
CA ILE A 135 -8.04 -22.64 -0.71
C ILE A 135 -7.17 -23.01 0.48
N THR A 136 -7.75 -23.76 1.40
CA THR A 136 -7.03 -24.45 2.46
C THR A 136 -7.48 -25.89 2.55
N ARG A 137 -6.63 -26.78 3.07
CA ARG A 137 -6.97 -28.20 3.22
C ARG A 137 -7.29 -28.55 4.66
N ARG A 138 -8.24 -29.45 4.84
CA ARG A 138 -8.76 -29.88 6.13
C ARG A 138 -8.91 -31.40 6.18
N GLN A 139 -8.57 -31.98 7.32
CA GLN A 139 -8.66 -33.41 7.58
C GLN A 139 -10.08 -33.76 8.07
N THR A 140 -10.76 -34.64 7.34
CA THR A 140 -12.05 -35.23 7.74
C THR A 140 -11.88 -36.71 8.07
N ARG A 141 -12.95 -37.35 8.54
CA ARG A 141 -13.00 -38.82 8.71
C ARG A 141 -12.92 -39.59 7.38
N GLN A 142 -13.24 -38.94 6.26
CA GLN A 142 -13.27 -39.55 4.92
C GLN A 142 -12.03 -39.22 4.08
N GLY A 143 -11.11 -38.42 4.61
CA GLY A 143 -9.90 -37.96 3.92
C GLY A 143 -9.72 -36.45 3.96
N VAL A 144 -8.77 -35.96 3.17
CA VAL A 144 -8.47 -34.53 3.04
C VAL A 144 -9.47 -33.88 2.08
N VAL A 145 -10.03 -32.74 2.49
CA VAL A 145 -10.91 -31.91 1.65
C VAL A 145 -10.31 -30.53 1.45
N GLU A 146 -10.63 -29.90 0.32
CA GLU A 146 -10.33 -28.49 0.07
C GLU A 146 -11.51 -27.62 0.52
N VAL A 147 -11.18 -26.50 1.14
CA VAL A 147 -12.14 -25.55 1.70
C VAL A 147 -11.80 -24.17 1.15
N SER A 148 -12.79 -23.50 0.55
CA SER A 148 -12.65 -22.14 0.03
C SER A 148 -12.40 -21.14 1.15
N LEU A 149 -11.53 -20.17 0.88
CA LEU A 149 -11.25 -19.01 1.73
C LEU A 149 -11.84 -17.70 1.17
N GLU A 150 -12.77 -17.78 0.22
CA GLU A 150 -13.41 -16.62 -0.43
C GLU A 150 -13.92 -15.55 0.57
N HIS A 151 -14.56 -15.97 1.65
CA HIS A 151 -15.05 -15.07 2.71
C HIS A 151 -14.09 -14.91 3.89
N HIS A 152 -12.91 -15.52 3.82
CA HIS A 152 -11.89 -15.48 4.87
C HIS A 152 -10.49 -15.31 4.26
N PRO A 153 -10.20 -14.18 3.60
CA PRO A 153 -8.98 -13.97 2.81
C PRO A 153 -7.69 -14.09 3.63
N PHE A 154 -7.79 -13.91 4.95
CA PHE A 154 -6.70 -14.08 5.90
C PHE A 154 -6.92 -15.26 6.84
N GLY A 155 -7.69 -16.27 6.46
CA GLY A 155 -8.01 -17.42 7.30
C GLY A 155 -9.05 -17.12 8.38
N HIS A 156 -9.35 -18.13 9.20
CA HIS A 156 -10.45 -18.09 10.17
C HIS A 156 -10.07 -18.78 11.49
N GLY A 157 -10.60 -18.25 12.60
CA GLY A 157 -10.42 -18.80 13.94
C GLY A 157 -8.94 -18.99 14.33
N PRO A 158 -8.54 -20.15 14.90
CA PRO A 158 -7.17 -20.38 15.34
C PRO A 158 -6.13 -20.33 14.21
N HIS A 159 -6.56 -20.48 12.95
CA HIS A 159 -5.70 -20.47 11.76
C HIS A 159 -5.77 -19.13 10.99
N ALA A 160 -6.39 -18.08 11.53
CA ALA A 160 -6.36 -16.74 10.94
C ALA A 160 -4.91 -16.19 10.90
N CYS A 161 -4.55 -15.38 9.92
CA CYS A 161 -3.21 -14.84 9.74
C CYS A 161 -2.85 -13.85 10.87
N PRO A 162 -1.82 -14.12 11.69
CA PRO A 162 -1.42 -13.19 12.75
C PRO A 162 -0.78 -11.92 12.17
N GLY A 163 -0.21 -12.00 10.96
CA GLY A 163 0.44 -10.90 10.26
C GLY A 163 -0.47 -10.15 9.26
N ARG A 164 -1.81 -10.25 9.35
CA ARG A 164 -2.74 -9.62 8.39
C ARG A 164 -2.42 -8.13 8.15
N ARG A 165 -2.17 -7.39 9.23
CA ARG A 165 -1.81 -5.96 9.17
C ARG A 165 -0.57 -5.73 8.31
N LEU A 166 0.50 -6.48 8.56
CA LEU A 166 1.77 -6.38 7.84
C LEU A 166 1.63 -6.78 6.37
N ALA A 167 1.01 -7.93 6.11
CA ALA A 167 0.79 -8.42 4.75
C ALA A 167 -0.03 -7.42 3.92
N THR A 168 -1.09 -6.84 4.49
CA THR A 168 -1.90 -5.82 3.82
C THR A 168 -1.10 -4.56 3.53
N ARG A 169 -0.30 -4.08 4.50
CA ARG A 169 0.54 -2.89 4.34
C ARG A 169 1.58 -3.09 3.24
N ILE A 170 2.34 -4.18 3.29
CA ILE A 170 3.37 -4.51 2.30
C ILE A 170 2.73 -4.70 0.91
N ALA A 171 1.61 -5.42 0.81
CA ALA A 171 0.92 -5.60 -0.46
C ALA A 171 0.42 -4.28 -1.08
N LYS A 172 -0.14 -3.36 -0.28
CA LYS A 172 -0.55 -2.03 -0.77
C LYS A 172 0.63 -1.21 -1.26
N ASN A 173 1.77 -1.26 -0.56
CA ASN A 173 3.01 -0.60 -0.97
C ASN A 173 3.50 -1.13 -2.33
N MET A 174 3.58 -2.46 -2.46
CA MET A 174 3.96 -3.13 -3.70
C MET A 174 3.02 -2.79 -4.85
N ALA A 175 1.71 -2.88 -4.61
CA ALA A 175 0.68 -2.56 -5.59
C ALA A 175 0.75 -1.11 -6.06
N PHE A 176 0.89 -0.16 -5.13
CA PHE A 176 0.98 1.26 -5.47
C PHE A 176 2.22 1.56 -6.32
N ARG A 177 3.36 0.96 -6.00
CA ARG A 177 4.57 1.06 -6.83
C ARG A 177 4.32 0.47 -8.22
N ALA A 178 3.77 -0.73 -8.31
CA ALA A 178 3.47 -1.40 -9.58
C ALA A 178 2.54 -0.58 -10.49
N LEU A 179 1.56 0.13 -9.92
CA LEU A 179 0.65 1.01 -10.69
C LEU A 179 1.38 2.12 -11.46
N HIS A 180 2.57 2.57 -11.01
CA HIS A 180 3.36 3.60 -11.70
C HIS A 180 4.26 3.05 -12.82
N HIS A 181 4.35 1.72 -12.96
CA HIS A 181 5.19 1.05 -13.96
C HIS A 181 4.39 0.36 -15.07
N ARG A 182 3.05 0.50 -15.06
CA ARG A 182 2.18 0.07 -16.17
C ARG A 182 2.40 0.93 -17.42
N ASP A 183 1.94 0.42 -18.56
CA ASP A 183 1.95 1.18 -19.82
C ASP A 183 1.02 2.40 -19.73
N GLU A 184 -0.21 2.18 -19.25
CA GLU A 184 -1.21 3.23 -19.03
C GLU A 184 -0.93 4.05 -17.75
N PRO A 185 -1.15 5.37 -17.77
CA PRO A 185 -1.01 6.19 -16.57
C PRO A 185 -2.05 5.83 -15.49
N LEU A 186 -1.62 5.83 -14.24
CA LEU A 186 -2.52 5.75 -13.10
C LEU A 186 -3.36 7.03 -13.01
N ILE A 187 -4.69 6.92 -13.12
CA ILE A 187 -5.60 8.00 -12.76
C ILE A 187 -5.82 7.98 -11.24
N LEU A 188 -5.35 9.02 -10.56
CA LEU A 188 -5.43 9.12 -9.11
C LEU A 188 -6.42 10.23 -8.70
N PRO A 189 -7.66 9.87 -8.32
CA PRO A 189 -8.58 10.84 -7.76
C PRO A 189 -8.16 11.22 -6.33
N ASN A 190 -8.39 12.46 -5.95
CA ASN A 190 -7.99 13.00 -4.66
C ASN A 190 -9.22 13.31 -3.79
N ALA A 191 -9.26 12.68 -2.62
CA ALA A 191 -10.28 12.83 -1.62
C ALA A 191 -9.90 13.88 -0.56
N TRP A 192 -10.91 14.43 0.12
CA TRP A 192 -10.74 15.36 1.24
C TRP A 192 -11.41 14.89 2.54
N ASP A 193 -12.15 13.78 2.48
CA ASP A 193 -12.77 13.12 3.62
C ASP A 193 -12.94 11.61 3.34
N TYR A 194 -13.49 10.86 4.31
CA TYR A 194 -13.74 9.43 4.13
C TYR A 194 -14.82 9.13 3.08
N ALA A 195 -15.90 9.90 3.04
CA ALA A 195 -17.04 9.63 2.17
C ALA A 195 -16.65 9.76 0.68
N SER A 196 -15.91 10.82 0.33
CA SER A 196 -15.35 11.01 -1.00
C SER A 196 -14.38 9.90 -1.37
N ALA A 197 -13.47 9.50 -0.48
CA ALA A 197 -12.54 8.40 -0.73
C ALA A 197 -13.26 7.06 -0.95
N ALA A 198 -14.25 6.74 -0.10
CA ALA A 198 -15.05 5.52 -0.21
C ALA A 198 -15.88 5.51 -1.50
N ALA A 199 -16.49 6.63 -1.89
CA ALA A 199 -17.23 6.76 -3.14
C ALA A 199 -16.33 6.56 -4.36
N LEU A 200 -15.12 7.13 -4.35
CA LEU A 200 -14.14 6.95 -5.42
C LEU A 200 -13.68 5.49 -5.52
N HIS A 201 -13.40 4.84 -4.39
CA HIS A 201 -13.06 3.42 -4.42
C HIS A 201 -14.22 2.55 -4.94
N ALA A 202 -15.46 2.81 -4.48
CA ALA A 202 -16.65 2.12 -4.96
C ALA A 202 -16.90 2.34 -6.47
N ALA A 203 -16.44 3.45 -7.03
CA ALA A 203 -16.45 3.72 -8.47
C ALA A 203 -15.35 2.97 -9.26
N GLY A 204 -14.54 2.15 -8.60
CA GLY A 204 -13.54 1.28 -9.24
C GLY A 204 -12.14 1.87 -9.35
N PHE A 205 -11.86 3.03 -8.73
CA PHE A 205 -10.50 3.55 -8.70
C PHE A 205 -9.60 2.67 -7.81
N THR A 206 -8.47 2.24 -8.37
CA THR A 206 -7.54 1.28 -7.75
C THR A 206 -6.65 1.91 -6.68
N ALA A 207 -6.53 3.24 -6.64
CA ALA A 207 -5.80 3.97 -5.59
C ALA A 207 -6.42 5.36 -5.37
N ILE A 208 -6.26 5.90 -4.15
CA ILE A 208 -6.82 7.21 -3.76
C ILE A 208 -5.71 8.13 -3.25
N GLY A 209 -5.70 9.38 -3.69
CA GLY A 209 -4.87 10.45 -3.12
C GLY A 209 -5.64 11.29 -2.10
N THR A 210 -4.96 12.04 -1.24
CA THR A 210 -5.57 13.19 -0.54
C THR A 210 -5.25 14.50 -1.27
N THR A 211 -5.94 15.59 -0.93
CA THR A 211 -5.63 16.95 -1.39
C THR A 211 -5.55 17.92 -0.23
N SER A 212 -4.43 18.63 -0.07
CA SER A 212 -4.24 19.61 1.01
C SER A 212 -5.33 20.69 1.00
N LEU A 213 -5.65 21.28 -0.17
CA LEU A 213 -6.69 22.31 -0.30
C LEU A 213 -8.04 21.85 0.23
N GLY A 214 -8.47 20.64 -0.15
CA GLY A 214 -9.77 20.12 0.26
C GLY A 214 -9.84 19.89 1.77
N VAL A 215 -8.76 19.34 2.35
CA VAL A 215 -8.67 19.09 3.80
C VAL A 215 -8.64 20.40 4.58
N ALA A 216 -7.79 21.35 4.19
CA ALA A 216 -7.66 22.64 4.86
C ALA A 216 -8.96 23.46 4.78
N ALA A 217 -9.52 23.60 3.57
CA ALA A 217 -10.73 24.38 3.36
C ALA A 217 -11.96 23.81 4.08
N ALA A 218 -12.09 22.48 4.18
CA ALA A 218 -13.15 21.84 4.96
C ALA A 218 -13.11 22.19 6.45
N HIS A 219 -11.95 22.61 6.96
CA HIS A 219 -11.75 23.04 8.35
C HIS A 219 -11.64 24.57 8.50
N GLY A 220 -11.87 25.34 7.43
CA GLY A 220 -11.72 26.80 7.45
C GLY A 220 -10.27 27.28 7.57
N ILE A 221 -9.30 26.43 7.21
CA ILE A 221 -7.87 26.71 7.28
C ILE A 221 -7.37 27.07 5.86
N PRO A 222 -6.54 28.13 5.71
CA PRO A 222 -5.85 28.40 4.45
C PRO A 222 -4.85 27.30 4.09
N ASP A 223 -4.84 26.89 2.81
CA ASP A 223 -3.94 25.87 2.26
C ASP A 223 -2.53 26.41 1.99
N GLY A 224 -1.54 25.51 1.91
CA GLY A 224 -0.16 25.81 1.51
C GLY A 224 0.71 26.48 2.57
N MET A 225 0.21 26.56 3.81
CA MET A 225 0.92 27.16 4.96
C MET A 225 1.32 26.12 6.00
N GLY A 226 1.08 24.83 5.76
CA GLY A 226 1.31 23.74 6.70
C GLY A 226 0.42 23.76 7.95
N LEU A 227 -0.62 24.60 7.99
CA LEU A 227 -1.49 24.80 9.16
C LEU A 227 -2.50 23.66 9.37
N ALA A 228 -2.78 22.87 8.34
CA ALA A 228 -3.74 21.77 8.36
C ALA A 228 -3.09 20.39 8.64
N GLY A 229 -1.85 20.37 9.17
CA GLY A 229 -1.07 19.14 9.35
C GLY A 229 -1.77 18.08 10.19
N ASP A 230 -2.41 18.47 11.29
CA ASP A 230 -3.15 17.53 12.16
C ASP A 230 -4.34 16.90 11.43
N GLN A 231 -5.06 17.69 10.63
CA GLN A 231 -6.20 17.23 9.83
C GLN A 231 -5.75 16.29 8.70
N ALA A 232 -4.66 16.63 8.02
CA ALA A 232 -4.09 15.81 6.95
C ALA A 232 -3.61 14.45 7.48
N VAL A 233 -2.92 14.43 8.61
CA VAL A 233 -2.44 13.20 9.27
C VAL A 233 -3.60 12.35 9.77
N ALA A 234 -4.61 12.96 10.38
CA ALA A 234 -5.81 12.24 10.83
C ALA A 234 -6.56 11.60 9.66
N LEU A 235 -6.73 12.34 8.54
CA LEU A 235 -7.35 11.79 7.34
C LEU A 235 -6.52 10.66 6.74
N ALA A 236 -5.20 10.82 6.59
CA ALA A 236 -4.32 9.80 6.03
C ALA A 236 -4.40 8.48 6.83
N LYS A 237 -4.37 8.55 8.16
CA LYS A 237 -4.55 7.38 9.05
C LYS A 237 -5.93 6.73 8.94
N LEU A 238 -6.97 7.54 8.75
CA LEU A 238 -8.32 7.02 8.55
C LEU A 238 -8.44 6.31 7.19
N LEU A 239 -7.95 6.94 6.12
CA LEU A 239 -8.03 6.41 4.76
C LEU A 239 -7.12 5.20 4.54
N SER A 240 -6.01 5.05 5.27
CA SER A 240 -5.17 3.85 5.17
C SER A 240 -5.90 2.54 5.49
N THR A 241 -7.06 2.63 6.13
CA THR A 241 -7.98 1.51 6.39
C THR A 241 -8.86 1.11 5.20
N LEU A 242 -8.85 1.85 4.09
CA LEU A 242 -9.56 1.46 2.86
C LEU A 242 -8.90 0.23 2.22
N PRO A 243 -9.63 -0.64 1.49
CA PRO A 243 -9.09 -1.84 0.87
C PRO A 243 -8.22 -1.58 -0.37
N CYS A 244 -7.90 -0.32 -0.70
CA CYS A 244 -6.98 0.07 -1.77
C CYS A 244 -5.75 0.80 -1.22
N PRO A 245 -4.67 0.93 -2.02
CA PRO A 245 -3.60 1.87 -1.73
C PRO A 245 -4.09 3.31 -1.60
N VAL A 246 -3.51 4.03 -0.65
CA VAL A 246 -3.75 5.46 -0.43
C VAL A 246 -2.42 6.21 -0.44
N THR A 247 -2.38 7.38 -1.06
CA THR A 247 -1.26 8.31 -0.97
C THR A 247 -1.67 9.63 -0.31
N ALA A 248 -0.89 10.09 0.66
CA ALA A 248 -1.18 11.31 1.40
C ALA A 248 -0.39 12.51 0.86
N ASP A 249 -1.08 13.61 0.62
CA ASP A 249 -0.48 14.93 0.42
C ASP A 249 -0.05 15.51 1.76
N LEU A 250 1.26 15.65 1.97
CA LEU A 250 1.85 16.13 3.23
C LEU A 250 2.46 17.53 3.11
N GLU A 251 2.14 18.27 2.04
CA GLU A 251 2.75 19.57 1.72
C GLU A 251 4.29 19.47 1.84
N SER A 252 4.92 20.40 2.55
CA SER A 252 6.36 20.42 2.82
C SER A 252 6.76 19.64 4.10
N GLY A 253 5.88 18.81 4.65
CA GLY A 253 6.09 18.16 5.96
C GLY A 253 5.68 18.99 7.17
N PHE A 254 4.81 20.00 7.00
CA PHE A 254 4.19 20.77 8.09
C PHE A 254 5.16 21.44 9.08
N GLY A 255 6.32 21.89 8.59
CA GLY A 255 7.34 22.56 9.40
C GLY A 255 8.14 21.63 10.32
N LYS A 256 8.01 20.31 10.17
CA LYS A 256 8.76 19.30 10.92
C LYS A 256 10.17 19.11 10.34
N SER A 257 11.09 18.63 11.17
CA SER A 257 12.42 18.20 10.72
C SER A 257 12.34 16.93 9.84
N PRO A 258 13.36 16.65 9.01
CA PRO A 258 13.42 15.43 8.20
C PRO A 258 13.15 14.14 8.97
N VAL A 259 13.71 14.00 10.18
CA VAL A 259 13.52 12.82 11.04
C VAL A 259 12.08 12.72 11.52
N GLU A 260 11.47 13.83 11.93
CA GLU A 260 10.06 13.85 12.35
C GLU A 260 9.10 13.54 11.19
N VAL A 261 9.41 13.99 9.96
CA VAL A 261 8.64 13.61 8.77
C VAL A 261 8.82 12.14 8.45
N ALA A 262 10.04 11.60 8.56
CA ALA A 262 10.32 10.19 8.34
C ALA A 262 9.52 9.28 9.30
N GLU A 263 9.52 9.59 10.60
CA GLU A 263 8.71 8.87 11.59
C GLU A 263 7.21 9.05 11.35
N LEU A 264 6.78 10.26 10.95
CA LEU A 264 5.39 10.49 10.58
C LEU A 264 4.97 9.56 9.44
N VAL A 265 5.72 9.55 8.34
CA VAL A 265 5.43 8.72 7.15
C VAL A 265 5.39 7.24 7.51
N ALA A 266 6.34 6.76 8.31
CA ALA A 266 6.33 5.38 8.80
C ALA A 266 5.07 5.05 9.61
N GLY A 267 4.55 5.97 10.40
CA GLY A 267 3.37 5.78 11.24
C GLY A 267 2.00 5.98 10.56
N LEU A 268 1.94 6.37 9.27
CA LEU A 268 0.67 6.67 8.59
C LEU A 268 -0.07 5.41 8.08
N GLY A 269 0.67 4.37 7.69
CA GLY A 269 0.13 3.17 7.03
C GLY A 269 -0.36 3.39 5.59
N VAL A 270 -0.06 4.55 4.99
CA VAL A 270 -0.34 4.85 3.57
C VAL A 270 0.70 4.21 2.66
N ALA A 271 0.33 3.98 1.39
CA ALA A 271 1.18 3.37 0.38
C ALA A 271 2.13 4.35 -0.31
N GLY A 272 1.82 5.66 -0.23
CA GLY A 272 2.69 6.69 -0.76
C GLY A 272 2.46 8.05 -0.11
N VAL A 273 3.34 9.00 -0.40
CA VAL A 273 3.21 10.39 0.03
C VAL A 273 3.64 11.36 -1.07
N ASN A 274 3.03 12.54 -1.10
CA ASN A 274 3.58 13.69 -1.80
C ASN A 274 4.31 14.58 -0.78
N LEU A 275 5.55 14.97 -1.11
CA LEU A 275 6.31 15.96 -0.35
C LEU A 275 6.83 17.02 -1.31
N GLU A 276 6.50 18.29 -1.06
CA GLU A 276 6.85 19.40 -1.94
C GLU A 276 8.10 20.16 -1.48
N ASP A 277 8.81 20.73 -2.44
CA ASP A 277 9.89 21.68 -2.19
C ASP A 277 9.38 23.12 -2.00
N GLY A 278 8.11 23.38 -2.30
CA GLY A 278 7.39 24.61 -1.97
C GLY A 278 7.43 24.94 -0.47
N ARG A 279 7.58 26.22 -0.15
CA ARG A 279 7.59 26.78 1.20
C ARG A 279 6.80 28.09 1.20
N PRO A 280 6.31 28.59 2.37
CA PRO A 280 5.58 29.85 2.44
C PRO A 280 6.31 31.08 1.85
N HIS A 281 7.63 31.03 1.72
CA HIS A 281 8.46 32.14 1.24
C HIS A 281 9.34 31.78 0.02
N GLY A 282 8.98 30.73 -0.73
CA GLY A 282 9.72 30.32 -1.94
C GLY A 282 9.86 28.80 -2.03
N LEU A 283 11.05 28.33 -2.41
CA LEU A 283 11.38 26.91 -2.43
C LEU A 283 12.45 26.60 -1.39
N ALA A 284 12.45 25.38 -0.87
CA ALA A 284 13.63 24.82 -0.23
C ALA A 284 14.80 24.74 -1.22
N THR A 285 16.01 24.72 -0.70
CA THR A 285 17.17 24.38 -1.52
C THR A 285 17.04 22.92 -2.01
N PRO A 286 17.58 22.58 -3.18
CA PRO A 286 17.60 21.19 -3.65
C PRO A 286 18.27 20.24 -2.63
N GLU A 287 19.29 20.71 -1.91
CA GLU A 287 19.97 20.02 -0.81
C GLU A 287 19.03 19.64 0.33
N GLU A 288 18.28 20.62 0.87
CA GLU A 288 17.37 20.42 2.00
C GLU A 288 16.25 19.44 1.66
N GLN A 289 15.68 19.57 0.46
CA GLN A 289 14.62 18.67 0.02
C GLN A 289 15.16 17.25 -0.23
N ALA A 290 16.35 17.10 -0.81
CA ALA A 290 17.00 15.80 -0.96
C ALA A 290 17.25 15.11 0.39
N ALA A 291 17.73 15.85 1.40
CA ALA A 291 17.93 15.31 2.75
C ALA A 291 16.62 14.82 3.39
N LEU A 292 15.51 15.55 3.17
CA LEU A 292 14.17 15.12 3.60
C LEU A 292 13.75 13.81 2.91
N ILE A 293 13.93 13.72 1.60
CA ILE A 293 13.60 12.52 0.80
C ILE A 293 14.40 11.32 1.31
N THR A 294 15.72 11.46 1.47
CA THR A 294 16.59 10.39 1.98
C THR A 294 16.15 9.92 3.35
N ALA A 295 15.88 10.84 4.30
CA ALA A 295 15.43 10.46 5.64
C ALA A 295 14.13 9.64 5.61
N VAL A 296 13.16 10.02 4.77
CA VAL A 296 11.91 9.27 4.61
C VAL A 296 12.17 7.90 3.99
N LYS A 297 13.00 7.82 2.95
CA LYS A 297 13.28 6.56 2.24
C LYS A 297 14.11 5.57 3.06
N GLU A 298 15.00 6.05 3.93
CA GLU A 298 15.71 5.19 4.90
C GLU A 298 14.77 4.60 5.95
N ARG A 299 13.79 5.39 6.41
CA ARG A 299 12.87 4.98 7.50
C ARG A 299 11.66 4.18 7.03
N ALA A 300 11.18 4.43 5.81
CA ALA A 300 9.99 3.83 5.23
C ALA A 300 10.21 3.48 3.73
N PRO A 301 11.17 2.59 3.41
CA PRO A 301 11.60 2.31 2.04
C PRO A 301 10.49 1.80 1.13
N GLY A 302 9.48 1.12 1.68
CA GLY A 302 8.31 0.62 0.94
C GLY A 302 7.25 1.67 0.62
N VAL A 303 7.28 2.84 1.27
CA VAL A 303 6.32 3.92 0.97
C VAL A 303 6.80 4.65 -0.29
N PHE A 304 5.92 4.77 -1.30
CA PHE A 304 6.21 5.50 -2.53
C PHE A 304 6.32 6.99 -2.27
N LEU A 305 7.50 7.58 -2.43
CA LEU A 305 7.70 9.02 -2.28
C LEU A 305 7.62 9.71 -3.63
N ASN A 306 6.57 10.50 -3.82
CA ASN A 306 6.37 11.34 -5.00
C ASN A 306 6.85 12.76 -4.69
N ALA A 307 8.05 13.12 -5.14
CA ALA A 307 8.66 14.41 -4.86
C ALA A 307 8.01 15.50 -5.72
N ARG A 308 7.30 16.43 -5.08
CA ARG A 308 6.65 17.55 -5.76
C ARG A 308 7.61 18.73 -5.92
N ILE A 309 7.64 19.28 -7.12
CA ILE A 309 8.52 20.37 -7.54
C ILE A 309 7.63 21.54 -7.99
N ASP A 310 7.75 22.68 -7.30
CA ASP A 310 6.86 23.84 -7.49
C ASP A 310 7.45 24.96 -8.37
N THR A 311 8.61 24.71 -8.99
CA THR A 311 9.31 25.62 -9.92
C THR A 311 8.39 26.20 -11.01
N HIS A 312 7.52 25.39 -11.61
CA HIS A 312 6.60 25.82 -12.67
C HIS A 312 5.54 26.82 -12.19
N TRP A 313 5.00 26.63 -10.98
CA TRP A 313 4.07 27.60 -10.39
C TRP A 313 4.74 28.94 -10.06
N LEU A 314 6.06 28.93 -9.84
CA LEU A 314 6.87 30.13 -9.66
C LEU A 314 7.43 30.72 -10.96
N GLY A 315 7.08 30.14 -12.12
CA GLY A 315 7.53 30.62 -13.44
C GLY A 315 9.03 30.46 -13.69
N MET A 316 9.68 29.51 -13.01
CA MET A 316 11.11 29.24 -13.18
C MET A 316 11.39 28.46 -14.47
N ALA A 317 12.63 28.53 -14.96
CA ALA A 317 13.03 27.81 -16.17
C ALA A 317 13.01 26.29 -15.95
N ILE A 318 12.65 25.52 -16.99
CA ILE A 318 12.62 24.06 -16.97
C ILE A 318 13.94 23.42 -16.51
N GLY A 319 15.09 24.05 -16.80
CA GLY A 319 16.40 23.54 -16.38
C GLY A 319 16.54 23.38 -14.86
N GLU A 320 15.99 24.31 -14.07
CA GLU A 320 15.95 24.22 -12.60
C GLU A 320 15.10 23.03 -12.14
N THR A 321 13.95 22.82 -12.80
CA THR A 321 13.03 21.71 -12.51
C THR A 321 13.72 20.38 -12.75
N GLU A 322 14.46 20.25 -13.86
CA GLU A 322 15.21 19.03 -14.18
C GLU A 322 16.35 18.76 -13.19
N GLU A 323 17.07 19.79 -12.77
CA GLU A 323 18.14 19.66 -11.77
C GLU A 323 17.58 19.13 -10.44
N ARG A 324 16.48 19.73 -9.96
CA ARG A 324 15.76 19.27 -8.77
C ARG A 324 15.25 17.86 -8.92
N ALA A 325 14.61 17.54 -10.05
CA ALA A 325 14.08 16.20 -10.33
C ALA A 325 15.18 15.14 -10.26
N ARG A 326 16.31 15.34 -10.95
CA ARG A 326 17.44 14.40 -10.89
C ARG A 326 17.93 14.22 -9.46
N ARG A 327 18.12 15.32 -8.73
CA ARG A 327 18.60 15.28 -7.35
C ARG A 327 17.63 14.56 -6.41
N TYR A 328 16.33 14.75 -6.59
CA TYR A 328 15.30 14.12 -5.76
C TYR A 328 15.20 12.62 -6.05
N VAL A 329 15.35 12.22 -7.32
CA VAL A 329 15.46 10.81 -7.71
C VAL A 329 16.74 10.18 -7.14
N ASP A 330 17.89 10.85 -7.24
CA ASP A 330 19.15 10.39 -6.65
C ASP A 330 19.07 10.25 -5.11
N ALA A 331 18.26 11.10 -4.46
CA ALA A 331 17.99 11.03 -3.03
C ALA A 331 17.03 9.89 -2.62
N GLY A 332 16.38 9.23 -3.60
CA GLY A 332 15.53 8.07 -3.41
C GLY A 332 14.05 8.25 -3.74
N ALA A 333 13.62 9.39 -4.31
CA ALA A 333 12.22 9.57 -4.71
C ALA A 333 11.81 8.52 -5.75
N ASP A 334 10.65 7.88 -5.55
CA ASP A 334 10.13 6.86 -6.46
C ASP A 334 9.45 7.47 -7.70
N GLY A 335 9.04 8.73 -7.61
CA GLY A 335 8.44 9.50 -8.69
C GLY A 335 8.57 10.99 -8.46
N ILE A 336 8.25 11.76 -9.51
CA ILE A 336 8.29 13.23 -9.49
C ILE A 336 6.93 13.80 -9.87
N PHE A 337 6.56 14.92 -9.25
CA PHE A 337 5.34 15.66 -9.56
C PHE A 337 5.65 17.12 -9.84
N VAL A 338 5.41 17.57 -11.06
CA VAL A 338 5.62 18.98 -11.41
C VAL A 338 4.27 19.66 -11.57
N ALA A 339 3.92 20.49 -10.59
CA ALA A 339 2.62 21.14 -10.53
C ALA A 339 2.54 22.27 -11.59
N GLY A 340 1.48 22.27 -12.41
CA GLY A 340 1.29 23.25 -13.48
C GLY A 340 2.02 22.96 -14.79
N LEU A 341 2.75 21.84 -14.89
CA LEU A 341 3.41 21.41 -16.11
C LEU A 341 2.38 21.04 -17.20
N THR A 342 2.44 21.73 -18.35
CA THR A 342 1.50 21.53 -19.47
C THR A 342 2.15 21.48 -20.85
N GLU A 343 3.43 21.86 -20.99
CA GLU A 343 4.14 21.85 -22.27
C GLU A 343 4.62 20.44 -22.64
N PRO A 344 4.19 19.84 -23.77
CA PRO A 344 4.51 18.46 -24.13
C PRO A 344 6.00 18.12 -24.10
N ARG A 345 6.84 19.00 -24.64
CA ARG A 345 8.29 18.75 -24.71
C ARG A 345 8.93 18.72 -23.32
N GLU A 346 8.42 19.51 -22.39
CA GLU A 346 8.88 19.50 -21.01
C GLU A 346 8.39 18.25 -20.27
N ILE A 347 7.16 17.81 -20.54
CA ILE A 347 6.60 16.54 -20.03
C ILE A 347 7.47 15.37 -20.48
N GLU A 348 7.76 15.24 -21.77
CA GLU A 348 8.59 14.15 -22.31
C GLU A 348 9.99 14.12 -21.68
N ARG A 349 10.60 15.29 -21.47
CA ARG A 349 11.93 15.40 -20.84
C ARG A 349 11.92 14.93 -19.39
N LEU A 350 10.92 15.34 -18.61
CA LEU A 350 10.82 14.98 -17.20
C LEU A 350 10.39 13.52 -17.01
N ALA A 351 9.53 13.00 -17.87
CA ALA A 351 9.08 11.60 -17.84
C ALA A 351 10.21 10.58 -18.05
N GLN A 352 11.33 10.99 -18.63
CA GLN A 352 12.52 10.14 -18.78
C GLN A 352 13.31 9.97 -17.48
N LEU A 353 13.10 10.83 -16.48
CA LEU A 353 13.89 10.81 -15.23
C LEU A 353 13.33 9.81 -14.21
N ALA A 354 12.00 9.76 -14.08
CA ALA A 354 11.27 8.91 -13.14
C ALA A 354 9.78 8.88 -13.53
N PRO A 355 8.95 7.99 -12.92
CA PRO A 355 7.49 8.07 -13.06
C PRO A 355 6.98 9.49 -12.78
N LEU A 356 6.53 10.15 -13.85
CA LEU A 356 6.05 11.53 -13.80
C LEU A 356 4.56 11.56 -13.47
N ASN A 357 4.22 12.31 -12.42
CA ASN A 357 2.88 12.73 -12.07
C ASN A 357 2.60 14.13 -12.61
N VAL A 358 1.42 14.34 -13.20
CA VAL A 358 0.89 15.66 -13.58
C VAL A 358 -0.53 15.82 -13.06
N LEU A 359 -1.01 17.06 -12.98
CA LEU A 359 -2.43 17.30 -12.71
C LEU A 359 -3.28 17.01 -13.95
N ALA A 360 -4.51 16.57 -13.73
CA ALA A 360 -5.53 16.46 -14.78
C ALA A 360 -5.65 17.80 -15.55
N GLN A 361 -5.60 17.72 -16.86
CA GLN A 361 -5.53 18.87 -17.77
C GLN A 361 -6.32 18.58 -19.06
N GLN A 362 -6.24 19.49 -20.04
CA GLN A 362 -7.01 19.38 -21.29
C GLN A 362 -6.69 18.13 -22.11
N ARG A 363 -5.45 17.63 -22.01
CA ARG A 363 -5.04 16.40 -22.69
C ARG A 363 -5.68 15.18 -22.06
N THR A 364 -6.04 14.20 -22.89
CA THR A 364 -6.57 12.92 -22.42
C THR A 364 -5.50 12.14 -21.66
N PRO A 365 -5.89 11.17 -20.82
CA PRO A 365 -4.94 10.24 -20.22
C PRO A 365 -4.04 9.53 -21.23
N GLU A 366 -4.59 9.12 -22.37
CA GLU A 366 -3.84 8.46 -23.44
C GLU A 366 -2.81 9.41 -24.06
N GLU A 367 -3.18 10.66 -24.34
CA GLU A 367 -2.26 11.67 -24.85
C GLU A 367 -1.12 11.95 -23.87
N LEU A 368 -1.40 12.01 -22.57
CA LEU A 368 -0.37 12.20 -21.53
C LEU A 368 0.51 10.95 -21.37
N GLY A 369 -0.08 9.75 -21.47
CA GLY A 369 0.66 8.49 -21.45
C GLY A 369 1.63 8.37 -22.63
N ASN A 370 1.24 8.84 -23.82
CA ASN A 370 2.10 8.90 -25.00
C ASN A 370 3.30 9.86 -24.81
N LEU A 371 3.21 10.83 -23.90
CA LEU A 371 4.31 11.71 -23.50
C LEU A 371 5.16 11.12 -22.35
N GLY A 372 4.85 9.91 -21.89
CA GLY A 372 5.57 9.21 -20.83
C GLY A 372 5.05 9.42 -19.41
N VAL A 373 3.94 10.16 -19.22
CA VAL A 373 3.32 10.34 -17.90
C VAL A 373 2.91 8.99 -17.32
N LYS A 374 3.16 8.77 -16.02
CA LYS A 374 2.79 7.54 -15.31
C LYS A 374 1.70 7.72 -14.27
N ARG A 375 1.41 8.97 -13.88
CA ARG A 375 0.33 9.29 -12.94
C ARG A 375 -0.35 10.60 -13.33
N ILE A 376 -1.67 10.63 -13.22
CA ILE A 376 -2.48 11.83 -13.43
C ILE A 376 -3.32 12.03 -12.17
N SER A 377 -2.95 13.01 -11.36
CA SER A 377 -3.67 13.35 -10.13
C SER A 377 -4.76 14.37 -10.40
N THR A 378 -5.92 14.25 -9.76
CA THR A 378 -6.97 15.29 -9.85
C THR A 378 -6.66 16.52 -8.99
N GLY A 379 -5.73 16.43 -8.03
CA GLY A 379 -5.44 17.48 -7.07
C GLY A 379 -6.71 17.97 -6.38
N SER A 380 -6.89 19.29 -6.27
CA SER A 380 -8.10 19.85 -5.67
C SER A 380 -9.31 19.94 -6.62
N LEU A 381 -9.22 19.40 -7.85
CA LEU A 381 -10.28 19.52 -8.85
C LEU A 381 -11.62 18.98 -8.36
N LEU A 382 -11.64 17.77 -7.79
CA LEU A 382 -12.88 17.12 -7.34
C LEU A 382 -13.54 17.88 -6.19
N PHE A 383 -12.75 18.38 -5.24
CA PHE A 383 -13.25 19.22 -4.14
C PHE A 383 -13.90 20.51 -4.67
N ARG A 384 -13.21 21.22 -5.57
CA ARG A 384 -13.74 22.46 -6.16
C ARG A 384 -15.00 22.21 -6.98
N ALA A 385 -15.06 21.11 -7.73
CA ALA A 385 -16.25 20.71 -8.48
C ALA A 385 -17.42 20.37 -7.55
N ALA A 386 -17.18 19.66 -6.45
CA ALA A 386 -18.19 19.34 -5.44
C ALA A 386 -18.73 20.61 -4.76
N LEU A 387 -17.87 21.56 -4.39
CA LEU A 387 -18.30 22.85 -3.84
C LEU A 387 -19.17 23.62 -4.85
N HIS A 388 -18.74 23.68 -6.11
CA HIS A 388 -19.51 24.32 -7.17
C HIS A 388 -20.91 23.69 -7.31
N HIS A 389 -20.97 22.36 -7.38
CA HIS A 389 -22.23 21.63 -7.51
C HIS A 389 -23.14 21.77 -6.27
N THR A 390 -22.55 21.84 -5.08
CA THR A 390 -23.28 22.09 -3.82
C THR A 390 -24.00 23.43 -3.86
N VAL A 391 -23.30 24.49 -4.26
CA VAL A 391 -23.89 25.84 -4.39
C VAL A 391 -24.94 25.87 -5.49
N ALA A 392 -24.65 25.28 -6.65
CA ALA A 392 -25.60 25.21 -7.76
C ALA A 392 -26.89 24.47 -7.39
N THR A 393 -26.78 23.36 -6.64
CA THR A 393 -27.92 22.59 -6.15
C THR A 393 -28.79 23.43 -5.19
N ALA A 394 -28.17 24.13 -4.23
CA ALA A 394 -28.89 25.02 -3.32
C ALA A 394 -29.63 26.15 -4.07
N GLN A 395 -29.00 26.71 -5.11
CA GLN A 395 -29.62 27.73 -5.97
C GLN A 395 -30.80 27.17 -6.77
N ALA A 396 -30.67 25.96 -7.32
CA ALA A 396 -31.74 25.28 -8.04
C ALA A 396 -32.95 25.01 -7.14
N VAL A 397 -32.73 24.50 -5.92
CA VAL A 397 -33.79 24.28 -4.93
C VAL A 397 -34.50 25.58 -4.58
N ARG A 398 -33.75 26.67 -4.36
CA ARG A 398 -34.33 28.00 -4.12
C ARG A 398 -35.20 28.49 -5.29
N ALA A 399 -34.88 28.08 -6.51
CA ALA A 399 -35.65 28.39 -7.72
C ALA A 399 -36.78 27.39 -8.01
N GLY A 400 -37.04 26.41 -7.13
CA GLY A 400 -38.08 25.39 -7.31
C GLY A 400 -37.68 24.20 -8.20
N GLY A 401 -36.38 24.05 -8.49
CA GLY A 401 -35.82 22.91 -9.22
C GLY A 401 -35.32 21.77 -8.31
N THR A 402 -34.77 20.72 -8.94
CA THR A 402 -34.16 19.55 -8.28
C THR A 402 -32.76 19.29 -8.84
N SER A 403 -31.94 18.49 -8.15
CA SER A 403 -30.62 18.04 -8.63
C SER A 403 -30.44 16.54 -8.42
N ALA A 404 -29.56 15.93 -9.20
CA ALA A 404 -29.14 14.55 -8.97
C ALA A 404 -28.19 14.50 -7.77
N ALA A 405 -28.36 13.49 -6.92
CA ALA A 405 -27.52 13.26 -5.74
C ALA A 405 -27.54 11.77 -5.38
N PHE A 406 -26.51 11.33 -4.65
CA PHE A 406 -26.51 10.03 -3.99
C PHE A 406 -27.73 9.89 -3.07
N GLY A 407 -28.32 8.70 -3.03
CA GLY A 407 -29.40 8.39 -2.09
C GLY A 407 -28.91 8.37 -0.64
N TYR A 408 -29.82 8.55 0.33
CA TYR A 408 -29.46 8.49 1.75
C TYR A 408 -28.83 7.14 2.13
N ASP A 409 -29.48 6.04 1.73
CA ASP A 409 -29.01 4.68 2.01
C ASP A 409 -27.70 4.37 1.27
N GLU A 410 -27.50 4.96 0.10
CA GLU A 410 -26.28 4.83 -0.68
C GLU A 410 -25.08 5.44 0.06
N VAL A 411 -25.24 6.65 0.62
CA VAL A 411 -24.20 7.28 1.46
C VAL A 411 -23.95 6.49 2.74
N GLN A 412 -25.00 5.95 3.39
CA GLN A 412 -24.86 5.09 4.56
C GLN A 412 -24.09 3.80 4.25
N ALA A 413 -24.31 3.20 3.09
CA ALA A 413 -23.61 2.01 2.65
C ALA A 413 -22.10 2.25 2.48
N LEU A 414 -21.70 3.41 1.93
CA LEU A 414 -20.28 3.77 1.74
C LEU A 414 -19.48 3.83 3.05
N VAL A 415 -20.13 4.24 4.14
CA VAL A 415 -19.49 4.41 5.46
C VAL A 415 -19.67 3.23 6.40
N SER A 416 -20.41 2.21 5.96
CA SER A 416 -20.64 0.98 6.73
C SER A 416 -19.36 0.11 6.76
N ARG A 417 -19.17 -0.64 7.86
CA ARG A 417 -17.89 -1.31 8.18
C ARG A 417 -17.29 -2.15 7.04
N GLY A 418 -18.10 -2.77 6.19
CA GLY A 418 -17.65 -3.64 5.09
C GLY A 418 -16.73 -3.00 4.06
N THR A 419 -16.58 -1.67 4.05
CA THR A 419 -15.69 -0.95 3.12
C THR A 419 -14.26 -0.76 3.64
N ARG A 420 -13.87 -1.44 4.73
CA ARG A 420 -12.52 -1.33 5.33
C ARG A 420 -11.72 -2.63 5.20
N SER A 421 -10.39 -2.52 5.03
CA SER A 421 -9.44 -3.64 4.90
C SER A 421 -9.35 -4.56 6.13
N GLY A 422 -10.08 -4.24 7.21
CA GLY A 422 -10.10 -4.92 8.50
C GLY A 422 -11.48 -5.41 8.95
N ALA A 423 -12.54 -5.19 8.17
CA ALA A 423 -13.89 -5.60 8.56
C ALA A 423 -14.00 -7.13 8.61
N GLU A 424 -14.58 -7.64 9.69
CA GLU A 424 -15.10 -9.00 9.80
C GLU A 424 -16.58 -9.02 9.42
#